data_AF-A0A971JKI7-F1
#
_entry.id   AF-A0A971JKI7-F1
#
_cell.length_a   1.000
_cell.length_b   1.000
_cell.length_c   1.000
_cell.angle_alpha   90.00
_cell.angle_beta   90.00
_cell.angle_gamma   90.00
#
_symmetry.space_group_name_H-M   'P 1'
#
loop_
_entity.id
_entity.type
_entity.pdbx_description
1 polymer ?
#
loop_
_entity_poly.entity_id
_entity_poly.type
_entity_poly.pdbx_seq_one_letter_code
_entity_poly.pdbx_strand_id
1 'polypeptide(L)'
;MLDQFRELVGRLEDRESGWVARRDAAEVLGKLAQGALMALHSHRNDTDMDVRLQVERSMDSINALLPARAKSRQEPTLRDLAVSCERAPARIVEPHENGFVVTVRLANERTQRVYIMPHETKDKRRMVQIYTFCGEVNPQVFEWLLRTNSRIANGAFTLLSDKEGADRMALLHNIPRADATPEVVKLSVKELAYYGDKLERHMGSDDEF
;
A
#
# COMPACT_ATOMS: atom_id res chain seq x y z
N MET A 1 31.21 -5.68 -25.52
CA MET A 1 30.41 -5.10 -24.41
C MET A 1 30.75 -5.74 -23.07
N LEU A 2 30.78 -7.08 -22.98
CA LEU A 2 31.20 -7.79 -21.76
C LEU A 2 32.67 -7.52 -21.35
N ASP A 3 33.58 -7.40 -22.33
CA ASP A 3 35.00 -7.13 -22.04
C ASP A 3 35.22 -5.71 -21.48
N GLN A 4 34.50 -4.71 -22.03
CA GLN A 4 34.51 -3.33 -21.51
C GLN A 4 33.91 -3.24 -20.11
N PHE A 5 32.86 -4.02 -19.82
CA PHE A 5 32.30 -4.10 -18.48
C PHE A 5 33.30 -4.67 -17.47
N ARG A 6 33.98 -5.77 -17.81
CA ARG A 6 35.02 -6.38 -16.96
C ARG A 6 36.18 -5.43 -16.72
N GLU A 7 36.61 -4.69 -17.75
CA GLU A 7 37.66 -3.69 -17.62
C GLU A 7 37.27 -2.57 -16.64
N LEU A 8 36.03 -2.05 -16.73
CA LEU A 8 35.54 -1.03 -15.82
C LEU A 8 35.44 -1.52 -14.37
N VAL A 9 35.00 -2.77 -14.16
CA VAL A 9 34.99 -3.39 -12.83
C VAL A 9 36.42 -3.52 -12.29
N GLY A 10 37.35 -4.02 -13.10
CA GLY A 10 38.76 -4.13 -12.70
C GLY A 10 39.37 -2.78 -12.32
N ARG A 11 39.08 -1.71 -13.08
CA ARG A 11 39.50 -0.34 -12.75
C ARG A 11 38.88 0.20 -11.47
N LEU A 12 37.64 -0.18 -11.15
CA LEU A 12 36.97 0.24 -9.92
C LEU A 12 37.56 -0.47 -8.69
N GLU A 13 37.95 -1.74 -8.84
CA GLU A 13 38.53 -2.58 -7.79
C GLU A 13 40.01 -2.30 -7.53
N ASP A 14 40.73 -1.76 -8.53
CA ASP A 14 42.15 -1.45 -8.43
C ASP A 14 42.43 -0.35 -7.39
N ARG A 15 42.96 -0.78 -6.23
CA ARG A 15 43.29 0.11 -5.11
C ARG A 15 44.57 0.91 -5.32
N GLU A 16 45.45 0.44 -6.19
CA GLU A 16 46.75 1.05 -6.53
C GLU A 16 46.57 2.17 -7.57
N SER A 17 45.50 2.10 -8.38
CA SER A 17 45.12 3.17 -9.29
C SER A 17 44.71 4.47 -8.57
N GLY A 18 45.03 5.60 -9.21
CA GLY A 18 44.62 6.93 -8.73
C GLY A 18 43.09 7.05 -8.62
N TRP A 19 42.62 7.77 -7.59
CA TRP A 19 41.18 7.87 -7.26
C TRP A 19 40.30 8.36 -8.43
N VAL A 20 40.87 9.13 -9.36
CA VAL A 20 40.20 9.63 -10.57
C VAL A 20 39.77 8.47 -11.47
N ALA A 21 40.65 7.51 -11.71
CA ALA A 21 40.36 6.36 -12.59
C ALA A 21 39.22 5.50 -12.02
N ARG A 22 39.21 5.28 -10.70
CA ARG A 22 38.12 4.56 -10.00
C ARG A 22 36.80 5.32 -10.07
N ARG A 23 36.82 6.64 -9.87
CA ARG A 23 35.62 7.48 -9.94
C ARG A 23 35.01 7.43 -11.33
N ASP A 24 35.82 7.59 -12.37
CA ASP A 24 35.36 7.60 -13.75
C ASP A 24 34.81 6.22 -14.14
N ALA A 25 35.45 5.13 -13.68
CA ALA A 25 34.92 3.77 -13.83
C ALA A 25 33.55 3.59 -13.15
N ALA A 26 33.40 4.08 -11.91
CA ALA A 26 32.12 4.06 -11.20
C ALA A 26 31.01 4.85 -11.92
N GLU A 27 31.33 6.04 -12.45
CA GLU A 27 30.38 6.87 -13.19
C GLU A 27 29.88 6.15 -14.46
N VAL A 28 30.79 5.54 -15.21
CA VAL A 28 30.44 4.81 -16.45
C VAL A 28 29.61 3.57 -16.13
N LEU A 29 29.99 2.80 -15.10
CA LEU A 29 29.20 1.64 -14.64
C LEU A 29 27.78 2.06 -14.22
N GLY A 30 27.66 3.20 -13.51
CA GLY A 30 26.36 3.76 -13.13
C GLY A 30 25.48 4.11 -14.33
N LYS A 31 26.05 4.78 -15.35
CA LYS A 31 25.33 5.11 -16.60
C LYS A 31 24.91 3.86 -17.37
N LEU A 32 25.77 2.84 -17.43
CA LEU A 32 25.45 1.56 -18.07
C LEU A 32 24.29 0.85 -17.37
N ALA A 33 24.34 0.78 -16.02
CA ALA A 33 23.26 0.19 -15.23
C ALA A 33 21.93 0.94 -15.43
N GLN A 34 21.97 2.28 -15.41
CA GLN A 34 20.79 3.10 -15.67
C GLN A 34 20.19 2.83 -17.05
N GLY A 35 21.01 2.80 -18.10
CA GLY A 35 20.56 2.53 -19.47
C GLY A 35 19.95 1.14 -19.62
N ALA A 36 20.56 0.11 -19.03
CA ALA A 36 20.05 -1.25 -19.05
C ALA A 36 18.69 -1.37 -18.33
N LEU A 37 18.56 -0.74 -17.16
CA LEU A 37 17.29 -0.70 -16.41
C LEU A 37 16.18 0.02 -17.16
N MET A 38 16.48 1.14 -17.81
CA MET A 38 15.52 1.87 -18.65
C MET A 38 15.05 1.02 -19.84
N ALA A 39 15.97 0.30 -20.48
CA ALA A 39 15.64 -0.60 -21.58
C ALA A 39 14.71 -1.74 -21.13
N LEU A 40 15.04 -2.42 -20.03
CA LEU A 40 14.20 -3.48 -19.45
C LEU A 40 12.82 -2.93 -19.07
N HIS A 41 12.76 -1.77 -18.40
CA HIS A 41 11.50 -1.17 -18.00
C HIS A 41 10.60 -0.82 -19.20
N SER A 42 11.17 -0.37 -20.30
CA SER A 42 10.43 -0.01 -21.52
C SER A 42 9.80 -1.23 -22.20
N HIS A 43 10.33 -2.43 -21.98
CA HIS A 43 9.85 -3.69 -22.56
C HIS A 43 9.03 -4.54 -21.57
N ARG A 44 8.63 -3.99 -20.42
CA ARG A 44 7.79 -4.71 -19.44
C ARG A 44 6.42 -5.14 -19.98
N ASN A 45 5.95 -4.47 -21.03
CA ASN A 45 4.67 -4.74 -21.69
C ASN A 45 4.89 -5.18 -23.14
N ASP A 46 6.00 -5.88 -23.41
CA ASP A 46 6.26 -6.41 -24.75
C ASP A 46 5.08 -7.25 -25.23
N THR A 47 4.80 -7.14 -26.53
CA THR A 47 3.76 -7.92 -27.20
C THR A 47 4.09 -9.41 -27.17
N ASP A 48 5.38 -9.76 -27.20
CA ASP A 48 5.85 -11.13 -27.06
C ASP A 48 5.84 -11.55 -25.58
N MET A 49 5.12 -12.64 -25.29
CA MET A 49 4.96 -13.15 -23.93
C MET A 49 6.29 -13.64 -23.33
N ASP A 50 7.15 -14.27 -24.12
CA ASP A 50 8.41 -14.84 -23.64
C ASP A 50 9.40 -13.72 -23.31
N VAL A 51 9.43 -12.67 -24.15
CA VAL A 51 10.22 -11.46 -23.88
C VAL A 51 9.74 -10.79 -22.59
N ARG A 52 8.42 -10.63 -22.42
CA ARG A 52 7.84 -10.04 -21.21
C ARG A 52 8.20 -10.83 -19.95
N LEU A 53 8.05 -12.15 -19.98
CA LEU A 53 8.37 -13.03 -18.85
C LEU A 53 9.87 -12.98 -18.50
N GLN A 54 10.73 -12.94 -19.51
CA GLN A 54 12.17 -12.86 -19.31
C GLN A 54 12.59 -11.48 -18.74
N VAL A 55 11.96 -10.40 -19.19
CA VAL A 55 12.15 -9.05 -18.64
C VAL A 55 11.73 -9.01 -17.17
N GLU A 56 10.56 -9.56 -16.83
CA GLU A 56 10.05 -9.62 -15.46
C GLU A 56 11.01 -10.36 -14.52
N ARG A 57 11.42 -11.58 -14.90
CA ARG A 57 12.40 -12.39 -14.13
C ARG A 57 13.74 -11.69 -13.93
N SER A 58 14.22 -10.99 -14.96
CA SER A 58 15.48 -10.25 -14.90
C SER A 58 15.37 -9.06 -13.95
N MET A 59 14.24 -8.34 -13.98
CA MET A 59 13.97 -7.23 -13.07
C MET A 59 13.82 -7.69 -11.62
N ASP A 60 13.18 -8.83 -11.37
CA ASP A 60 13.05 -9.41 -10.02
C ASP A 60 14.40 -9.76 -9.42
N SER A 61 15.28 -10.37 -10.23
CA SER A 61 16.65 -10.70 -9.82
C SER A 61 17.46 -9.45 -9.46
N ILE A 62 17.31 -8.36 -10.22
CA ILE A 62 17.97 -7.09 -9.92
C ILE A 62 17.38 -6.46 -8.66
N ASN A 63 16.05 -6.47 -8.50
CA ASN A 63 15.37 -5.92 -7.31
C ASN A 63 15.77 -6.65 -6.02
N ALA A 64 16.04 -7.95 -6.08
CA ALA A 64 16.51 -8.74 -4.93
C ALA A 64 17.94 -8.37 -4.49
N LEU A 65 18.78 -7.89 -5.42
CA LEU A 65 20.18 -7.51 -5.16
C LEU A 65 20.33 -6.05 -4.71
N LEU A 66 19.38 -5.20 -5.10
CA LEU A 66 19.32 -3.85 -4.57
C LEU A 66 18.89 -3.95 -3.10
N PRO A 67 19.67 -3.43 -2.12
CA PRO A 67 19.16 -3.32 -0.77
C PRO A 67 17.84 -2.57 -0.86
N ALA A 68 16.76 -3.19 -0.38
CA ALA A 68 15.42 -2.58 -0.34
C ALA A 68 15.66 -1.16 0.11
N ARG A 69 15.47 -0.19 -0.82
CA ARG A 69 15.91 1.19 -0.65
C ARG A 69 15.53 1.53 0.77
N ALA A 70 16.52 1.67 1.67
CA ALA A 70 16.26 2.12 3.02
C ALA A 70 15.72 3.52 2.77
N LYS A 71 14.41 3.61 2.57
CA LYS A 71 13.71 4.85 2.43
C LYS A 71 13.92 5.44 3.80
N SER A 72 14.94 6.28 3.93
CA SER A 72 14.98 7.31 4.95
C SER A 72 13.89 8.36 4.69
N ARG A 73 12.74 7.96 4.12
CA ARG A 73 11.48 8.63 4.41
C ARG A 73 11.19 8.17 5.83
N GLN A 74 11.36 9.07 6.79
CA GLN A 74 10.76 8.88 8.11
C GLN A 74 9.40 8.20 7.93
N GLU A 75 9.18 7.10 8.65
CA GLU A 75 7.91 6.37 8.60
C GLU A 75 6.76 7.39 8.72
N PRO A 76 5.92 7.57 7.69
CA PRO A 76 4.91 8.65 7.70
C PRO A 76 4.08 8.55 8.95
N THR A 77 3.92 9.65 9.70
CA THR A 77 3.13 9.61 10.93
C THR A 77 1.67 9.23 10.61
N LEU A 78 0.90 8.81 11.62
CA LEU A 78 -0.52 8.51 11.42
C LEU A 78 -1.27 9.72 10.83
N ARG A 79 -0.87 10.93 11.23
CA ARG A 79 -1.37 12.19 10.66
C ARG A 79 -1.02 12.33 9.19
N ASP A 80 0.22 12.07 8.79
CA ASP A 80 0.64 12.15 7.39
C ASP A 80 -0.16 11.17 6.52
N LEU A 81 -0.39 9.95 7.03
CA LEU A 81 -1.21 8.93 6.39
C LEU A 81 -2.67 9.40 6.22
N ALA A 82 -3.27 9.93 7.29
CA ALA A 82 -4.65 10.41 7.27
C ALA A 82 -4.82 11.62 6.33
N VAL A 83 -4.00 12.66 6.48
CA VAL A 83 -4.03 13.87 5.63
C VAL A 83 -3.81 13.53 4.16
N SER A 84 -3.02 12.50 3.85
CA SER A 84 -2.84 12.06 2.46
C SER A 84 -4.13 11.57 1.78
N CYS A 85 -5.15 11.20 2.56
CA CYS A 85 -6.46 10.79 2.07
C CYS A 85 -7.36 11.97 1.71
N GLU A 86 -7.08 13.16 2.25
CA GLU A 86 -7.91 14.34 2.09
C GLU A 86 -8.04 14.77 0.62
N ARG A 87 -9.28 15.07 0.22
CA ARG A 87 -9.62 15.62 -1.10
C ARG A 87 -11.00 16.24 -1.01
N ALA A 88 -11.12 17.42 -0.41
CA ALA A 88 -12.40 18.11 -0.27
C ALA A 88 -13.04 18.42 -1.65
N PRO A 89 -14.37 18.29 -1.80
CA PRO A 89 -15.34 17.81 -0.80
C PRO A 89 -15.52 16.28 -0.79
N ALA A 90 -14.79 15.54 -1.63
CA ALA A 90 -14.98 14.10 -1.82
C ALA A 90 -14.50 13.25 -0.62
N ARG A 91 -13.44 13.69 0.07
CA ARG A 91 -12.93 13.07 1.31
C ARG A 91 -12.50 14.14 2.29
N ILE A 92 -13.13 14.19 3.44
CA ILE A 92 -12.84 15.12 4.53
C ILE A 92 -12.19 14.31 5.65
N VAL A 93 -11.08 14.81 6.21
CA VAL A 93 -10.32 14.12 7.25
C VAL A 93 -10.42 14.92 8.54
N GLU A 94 -10.82 14.26 9.62
CA GLU A 94 -11.00 14.88 10.93
C GLU A 94 -10.27 14.07 12.01
N PRO A 95 -9.69 14.71 13.03
CA PRO A 95 -9.17 13.99 14.20
C PRO A 95 -10.29 13.22 14.90
N HIS A 96 -10.00 11.99 15.33
CA HIS A 96 -10.94 11.17 16.09
C HIS A 96 -10.20 10.37 17.15
N GLU A 97 -10.40 10.71 18.43
CA GLU A 97 -9.69 10.10 19.56
C GLU A 97 -8.16 10.12 19.38
N ASN A 98 -7.52 8.95 19.35
CA ASN A 98 -6.09 8.78 19.10
C ASN A 98 -5.75 8.52 17.62
N GLY A 99 -6.72 8.69 16.72
CA GLY A 99 -6.56 8.51 15.28
C GLY A 99 -7.32 9.57 14.47
N PHE A 100 -7.82 9.16 13.31
CA PHE A 100 -8.51 10.03 12.37
C PHE A 100 -9.74 9.33 11.77
N VAL A 101 -10.73 10.11 11.36
CA VAL A 101 -11.86 9.64 10.55
C VAL A 101 -11.81 10.32 9.19
N VAL A 102 -12.07 9.56 8.13
CA VAL A 102 -12.21 10.04 6.76
C VAL A 102 -13.64 9.84 6.34
N THR A 103 -14.38 10.94 6.19
CA THR A 103 -15.73 10.92 5.63
C THR A 103 -15.62 10.92 4.11
N VAL A 104 -16.00 9.81 3.48
CA VAL A 104 -15.91 9.59 2.04
C VAL A 104 -17.28 9.81 1.41
N ARG A 105 -17.41 10.78 0.51
CA ARG A 105 -18.62 10.98 -0.29
C ARG A 105 -18.64 9.97 -1.45
N LEU A 106 -19.71 9.20 -1.50
CA LEU A 106 -19.99 8.19 -2.51
C LEU A 106 -21.03 8.72 -3.52
N ALA A 107 -21.48 7.85 -4.43
CA ALA A 107 -22.54 8.19 -5.36
C ALA A 107 -23.87 8.43 -4.61
N ASN A 108 -24.77 9.22 -5.21
CA ASN A 108 -26.11 9.51 -4.68
C ASN A 108 -26.10 10.19 -3.31
N GLU A 109 -25.11 11.05 -3.06
CA GLU A 109 -24.96 11.82 -1.79
C GLU A 109 -24.67 10.99 -0.55
N ARG A 110 -24.61 9.66 -0.67
CA ARG A 110 -24.25 8.76 0.42
C ARG A 110 -22.84 9.04 0.93
N THR A 111 -22.64 8.81 2.22
CA THR A 111 -21.32 8.97 2.85
C THR A 111 -20.98 7.77 3.69
N GLN A 112 -19.71 7.39 3.71
CA GLN A 112 -19.19 6.40 4.64
C GLN A 112 -18.07 7.00 5.48
N ARG A 113 -18.07 6.68 6.78
CA ARG A 113 -16.99 7.03 7.70
C ARG A 113 -15.97 5.91 7.79
N VAL A 114 -14.71 6.22 7.49
CA VAL A 114 -13.59 5.28 7.58
C VAL A 114 -12.58 5.77 8.62
N TYR A 115 -12.34 4.95 9.63
CA TYR A 115 -11.44 5.23 10.75
C TYR A 115 -10.03 4.77 10.43
N ILE A 116 -9.03 5.57 10.80
CA ILE A 116 -7.60 5.28 10.69
C ILE A 116 -7.01 5.41 12.10
N MET A 117 -6.77 4.27 12.73
CA MET A 117 -6.41 4.18 14.15
C MET A 117 -5.03 3.53 14.32
N PRO A 118 -4.23 3.94 15.33
CA PRO A 118 -3.09 3.15 15.74
C PRO A 118 -3.60 1.88 16.44
N HIS A 119 -2.98 0.74 16.16
CA HIS A 119 -3.33 -0.53 16.81
C HIS A 119 -2.07 -1.31 17.18
N GLU A 120 -2.13 -2.03 18.29
CA GLU A 120 -1.08 -2.95 18.72
C GLU A 120 -1.69 -4.34 18.88
N THR A 121 -1.14 -5.31 18.16
CA THR A 121 -1.58 -6.71 18.27
C THR A 121 -1.16 -7.32 19.61
N LYS A 122 -1.73 -8.47 19.97
CA LYS A 122 -1.38 -9.20 21.20
C LYS A 122 0.12 -9.52 21.30
N ASP A 123 0.79 -9.72 20.17
CA ASP A 123 2.23 -9.97 20.08
C ASP A 123 3.07 -8.69 19.87
N LYS A 124 2.54 -7.53 20.25
CA LYS A 124 3.25 -6.24 20.30
C LYS A 124 3.71 -5.71 18.94
N ARG A 125 3.06 -6.12 17.84
CA ARG A 125 3.30 -5.52 16.52
C ARG A 125 2.46 -4.25 16.38
N ARG A 126 3.12 -3.17 15.96
CA ARG A 126 2.49 -1.89 15.66
C ARG A 126 1.83 -1.98 14.28
N MET A 127 0.55 -1.65 14.24
CA MET A 127 -0.29 -1.67 13.05
C MET A 127 -0.96 -0.31 12.85
N VAL A 128 -1.28 0.00 11.61
CA VAL A 128 -2.31 0.98 11.26
C VAL A 128 -3.58 0.19 10.97
N GLN A 129 -4.59 0.42 11.79
CA GLN A 129 -5.88 -0.21 11.67
C GLN A 129 -6.81 0.73 10.91
N ILE A 130 -7.30 0.30 9.75
CA ILE A 130 -8.27 1.05 8.96
C ILE A 130 -9.57 0.26 8.96
N TYR A 131 -10.67 0.87 9.38
CA TYR A 131 -11.96 0.18 9.39
C TYR A 131 -13.13 1.11 9.11
N THR A 132 -14.27 0.52 8.78
CA THR A 132 -15.56 1.21 8.73
C THR A 132 -16.61 0.30 9.36
N PHE A 133 -17.56 0.88 10.09
CA PHE A 133 -18.71 0.16 10.59
C PHE A 133 -19.76 0.09 9.49
N CYS A 134 -20.42 -1.05 9.37
CA CYS A 134 -21.36 -1.30 8.29
C CYS A 134 -22.76 -1.67 8.79
N GLY A 135 -23.00 -1.59 10.10
CA GLY A 135 -24.28 -1.92 10.74
C GLY A 135 -24.16 -2.85 11.95
N GLU A 136 -25.31 -3.14 12.57
CA GLU A 136 -25.46 -4.07 13.68
C GLU A 136 -25.19 -5.52 13.28
N VAL A 137 -24.93 -6.39 14.25
CA VAL A 137 -24.71 -7.82 13.98
C VAL A 137 -25.98 -8.45 13.40
N ASN A 138 -25.88 -8.91 12.15
CA ASN A 138 -26.95 -9.64 11.49
C ASN A 138 -26.43 -11.00 10.97
N PRO A 139 -26.76 -12.12 11.64
CA PRO A 139 -26.32 -13.44 11.21
C PRO A 139 -26.79 -13.84 9.80
N GLN A 140 -27.89 -13.25 9.29
CA GLN A 140 -28.44 -13.60 7.97
C GLN A 140 -27.51 -13.20 6.82
N VAL A 141 -26.63 -12.21 7.02
CA VAL A 141 -25.70 -11.75 5.99
C VAL A 141 -24.31 -12.40 6.10
N PHE A 142 -24.05 -13.23 7.10
CA PHE A 142 -22.70 -13.77 7.35
C PHE A 142 -22.15 -14.59 6.18
N GLU A 143 -22.97 -15.42 5.55
CA GLU A 143 -22.52 -16.16 4.36
C GLU A 143 -22.11 -15.20 3.23
N TRP A 144 -22.90 -14.15 3.01
CA TRP A 144 -22.59 -13.13 2.01
C TRP A 144 -21.29 -12.39 2.33
N LEU A 145 -21.05 -12.04 3.60
CA LEU A 145 -19.82 -11.39 4.06
C LEU A 145 -18.59 -12.27 3.81
N LEU A 146 -18.65 -13.53 4.24
CA LEU A 146 -17.55 -14.48 4.09
C LEU A 146 -17.24 -14.76 2.62
N ARG A 147 -18.27 -14.86 1.77
CA ARG A 147 -18.07 -14.98 0.31
C ARG A 147 -17.47 -13.69 -0.27
N THR A 148 -17.90 -12.53 0.20
CA THR A 148 -17.41 -11.24 -0.29
C THR A 148 -15.95 -11.00 0.08
N ASN A 149 -15.47 -11.52 1.22
CA ASN A 149 -14.06 -11.47 1.60
C ASN A 149 -13.12 -12.05 0.53
N SER A 150 -13.56 -12.99 -0.30
CA SER A 150 -12.76 -13.51 -1.42
C SER A 150 -12.54 -12.52 -2.58
N ARG A 151 -13.26 -11.39 -2.59
CA ARG A 151 -13.27 -10.38 -3.67
C ARG A 151 -12.70 -9.04 -3.25
N ILE A 152 -12.40 -8.86 -1.96
CA ILE A 152 -11.85 -7.63 -1.40
C ILE A 152 -10.33 -7.75 -1.45
N ALA A 153 -9.66 -6.76 -2.02
CA ALA A 153 -8.20 -6.74 -2.10
C ALA A 153 -7.59 -6.26 -0.77
N ASN A 154 -8.21 -5.27 -0.12
CA ASN A 154 -7.76 -4.68 1.13
C ASN A 154 -8.79 -4.87 2.24
N GLY A 155 -8.50 -5.76 3.18
CA GLY A 155 -9.31 -6.00 4.37
C GLY A 155 -10.28 -7.16 4.25
N ALA A 156 -11.03 -7.38 5.34
CA ALA A 156 -12.05 -8.43 5.44
C ALA A 156 -13.15 -8.00 6.40
N PHE A 157 -14.39 -8.44 6.14
CA PHE A 157 -15.49 -8.29 7.06
C PHE A 157 -15.22 -9.07 8.34
N THR A 158 -15.51 -8.41 9.46
CA THR A 158 -15.28 -8.89 10.83
C THR A 158 -16.37 -8.36 11.75
N LEU A 159 -16.39 -8.87 12.98
CA LEU A 159 -17.00 -8.19 14.11
C LEU A 159 -15.95 -7.32 14.80
N LEU A 160 -16.32 -6.08 15.12
CA LEU A 160 -15.49 -5.16 15.87
C LEU A 160 -16.36 -4.49 16.94
N SER A 161 -15.91 -4.52 18.19
CA SER A 161 -16.64 -3.88 19.28
C SER A 161 -16.53 -2.35 19.17
N ASP A 162 -17.65 -1.66 19.34
CA ASP A 162 -17.67 -0.21 19.47
C ASP A 162 -17.23 0.25 20.87
N LYS A 163 -17.34 1.56 21.14
CA LYS A 163 -16.94 2.16 22.43
C LYS A 163 -17.82 1.71 23.60
N GLU A 164 -19.03 1.25 23.32
CA GLU A 164 -19.99 0.75 24.31
C GLU A 164 -19.81 -0.75 24.55
N GLY A 165 -18.88 -1.39 23.81
CA GLY A 165 -18.58 -2.82 23.89
C GLY A 165 -19.54 -3.69 23.10
N ALA A 166 -20.44 -3.08 22.30
CA ALA A 166 -21.32 -3.81 21.41
C ALA A 166 -20.56 -4.19 20.14
N ASP A 167 -20.60 -5.46 19.76
CA ASP A 167 -20.06 -5.90 18.49
C ASP A 167 -20.88 -5.31 17.34
N ARG A 168 -20.18 -4.78 16.34
CA ARG A 168 -20.77 -4.32 15.08
C ARG A 168 -20.09 -5.03 13.92
N MET A 169 -20.82 -5.17 12.82
CA MET A 169 -20.19 -5.62 11.59
C MET A 169 -19.33 -4.49 11.06
N ALA A 170 -18.08 -4.82 10.73
CA ALA A 170 -17.11 -3.86 10.24
C ALA A 170 -16.32 -4.47 9.09
N LEU A 171 -15.84 -3.62 8.19
CA LEU A 171 -14.81 -3.99 7.21
C LEU A 171 -13.48 -3.44 7.70
N LEU A 172 -12.49 -4.33 7.90
CA LEU A 172 -11.25 -4.03 8.60
C LEU A 172 -10.02 -4.40 7.76
N HIS A 173 -9.04 -3.51 7.71
CA HIS A 173 -7.71 -3.74 7.16
C HIS A 173 -6.63 -3.37 8.20
N ASN A 174 -5.81 -4.34 8.60
CA ASN A 174 -4.65 -4.13 9.46
C ASN A 174 -3.38 -4.11 8.62
N ILE A 175 -2.67 -2.98 8.61
CA ILE A 175 -1.42 -2.80 7.86
C ILE A 175 -0.26 -2.70 8.85
N PRO A 176 0.83 -3.48 8.72
CA PRO A 176 2.02 -3.27 9.53
C PRO A 176 2.49 -1.82 9.43
N ARG A 177 2.86 -1.22 10.56
CA ARG A 177 3.21 0.21 10.62
C ARG A 177 4.32 0.60 9.63
N ALA A 178 5.26 -0.31 9.37
CA ALA A 178 6.37 -0.14 8.43
C ALA A 178 5.92 -0.15 6.95
N ASP A 179 4.82 -0.83 6.65
CA ASP A 179 4.27 -0.99 5.29
C ASP A 179 3.18 0.05 5.00
N ALA A 180 2.70 0.76 6.03
CA ALA A 180 1.70 1.80 5.90
C ALA A 180 2.27 3.02 5.16
N THR A 181 1.94 3.10 3.87
CA THR A 181 2.27 4.22 2.99
C THR A 181 1.02 5.04 2.65
N PRO A 182 1.15 6.32 2.29
CA PRO A 182 0.02 7.14 1.81
C PRO A 182 -0.81 6.45 0.72
N GLU A 183 -0.16 5.75 -0.20
CA GLU A 183 -0.81 5.06 -1.32
C GLU A 183 -1.64 3.87 -0.83
N VAL A 184 -1.09 3.03 0.06
CA VAL A 184 -1.79 1.87 0.62
C VAL A 184 -2.97 2.30 1.49
N VAL A 185 -2.78 3.32 2.34
CA VAL A 185 -3.85 3.84 3.21
C VAL A 185 -4.98 4.44 2.37
N LYS A 186 -4.67 5.22 1.34
CA LYS A 186 -5.67 5.81 0.43
C LYS A 186 -6.46 4.75 -0.33
N LEU A 187 -5.79 3.69 -0.80
CA LEU A 187 -6.45 2.58 -1.48
C LEU A 187 -7.41 1.87 -0.52
N SER A 188 -6.95 1.57 0.69
CA SER A 188 -7.74 0.95 1.75
C SER A 188 -8.96 1.79 2.09
N VAL A 189 -8.81 3.10 2.34
CA VAL A 189 -9.94 3.99 2.65
C VAL A 189 -11.01 3.97 1.57
N LYS A 190 -10.62 4.02 0.29
CA LYS A 190 -11.57 4.00 -0.83
C LYS A 190 -12.29 2.66 -0.95
N GLU A 191 -11.57 1.56 -0.82
CA GLU A 191 -12.14 0.22 -0.95
C GLU A 191 -13.07 -0.09 0.23
N LEU A 192 -12.65 0.23 1.45
CA LEU A 192 -13.47 0.07 2.66
C LEU A 192 -14.76 0.89 2.57
N ALA A 193 -14.67 2.16 2.16
CA ALA A 193 -15.85 3.00 1.98
C ALA A 193 -16.83 2.41 0.96
N TYR A 194 -16.33 1.90 -0.17
CA TYR A 194 -17.17 1.32 -1.22
C TYR A 194 -17.88 0.04 -0.77
N TYR A 195 -17.15 -0.87 -0.10
CA TYR A 195 -17.72 -2.16 0.33
C TYR A 195 -18.56 -2.05 1.61
N GLY A 196 -18.24 -1.13 2.51
CA GLY A 196 -19.08 -0.81 3.67
C GLY A 196 -20.47 -0.37 3.22
N ASP A 197 -20.50 0.65 2.35
CA ASP A 197 -21.74 1.21 1.80
C ASP A 197 -22.52 0.18 0.97
N LYS A 198 -21.80 -0.71 0.28
CA LYS A 198 -22.43 -1.81 -0.46
C LYS A 198 -23.13 -2.81 0.47
N LEU A 199 -22.57 -3.09 1.65
CA LEU A 199 -23.22 -3.94 2.65
C LEU A 199 -24.44 -3.25 3.25
N GLU A 200 -24.33 -1.96 3.62
CA GLU A 200 -25.48 -1.19 4.11
C GLU A 200 -26.65 -1.21 3.11
N ARG A 201 -26.35 -0.99 1.82
CA ARG A 201 -27.34 -1.13 0.74
C ARG A 201 -27.93 -2.53 0.64
N HIS A 202 -27.14 -3.57 0.88
CA HIS A 202 -27.63 -4.94 0.88
C HIS A 202 -28.58 -5.22 2.05
N MET A 203 -28.40 -4.52 3.17
CA MET A 203 -29.24 -4.66 4.37
C MET A 203 -30.45 -3.72 4.38
N GLY A 204 -30.52 -2.76 3.47
CA GLY A 204 -31.60 -1.77 3.42
C GLY A 204 -31.50 -0.71 4.51
N SER A 205 -30.32 -0.50 5.09
CA SER A 205 -30.07 0.59 6.04
C SER A 205 -29.71 1.88 5.29
N ASP A 206 -30.42 2.96 5.60
CA ASP A 206 -30.11 4.30 5.12
C ASP A 206 -28.98 4.91 5.97
N ASP A 207 -27.78 5.08 5.40
CA ASP A 207 -26.64 5.90 5.88
C ASP A 207 -26.53 6.17 7.40
N GLU A 208 -26.65 5.14 8.23
CA GLU A 208 -26.62 5.31 9.69
C GLU A 208 -25.20 5.27 10.29
N PHE A 209 -24.15 4.93 9.52
CA PHE A 209 -22.83 4.55 10.06
C PHE A 209 -21.57 5.19 9.41
#